data_AF-A0A4Q5TJQ7-F1
#
_entry.id   AF-A0A4Q5TJQ7-F1
#
_cell.length_a   1.000
_cell.length_b   1.000
_cell.length_c   1.000
_cell.angle_alpha   90.00
_cell.angle_beta   90.00
_cell.angle_gamma   90.00
#
_symmetry.space_group_name_H-M   'P 1'
#
loop_
_entity.id
_entity.type
_entity.pdbx_description
1 polymer ?
#
loop_
_entity_poly.entity_id
_entity_poly.type
_entity_poly.pdbx_seq_one_letter_code
_entity_poly.pdbx_strand_id
1 'polypeptide(L)'
;MNPRRRRLLFPALLVVLILVAAVVSFTRDADAAVGADDEDSPVDSRVVSTVTDSRIAESSGLAVSTVHDDLAYTINDSGNADVVFAVRVSTGEVVGTTTVTGTAWQDTEALMLHDGRLWVADVGDNLAQRKDAALYAIDEPGPDDGSARSTRYPVGYSDGPADVESLAVDADGRFLLVTKELLAGRILRLPADLSTDETNVPEPVGEPTLLMATDASTSPDGRFVVVRNYIAAAVLDARDLSLVRSEALPEQPQGETVAFEPSGGSYLIGSEGSPWELVRVGFSAGEAGQAAPSATPTPSGSPSATAADQPGEIGRPWFVVVSGALAVLLLALVGVWITRKDDD
;
A
#
# COMPACT_ATOMS: atom_id res chain seq x y z
N MET A 1 -5.87 14.51 31.87
CA MET A 1 -5.23 15.48 30.93
C MET A 1 -5.59 16.92 31.32
N ASN A 2 -4.60 17.80 31.48
CA ASN A 2 -4.79 19.13 32.09
C ASN A 2 -5.48 20.12 31.10
N PRO A 3 -6.62 20.78 31.45
CA PRO A 3 -7.42 21.58 30.51
C PRO A 3 -6.72 22.81 29.90
N ARG A 4 -5.60 23.25 30.49
CA ARG A 4 -4.73 24.28 29.90
C ARG A 4 -3.95 23.78 28.67
N ARG A 5 -3.67 22.48 28.56
CA ARG A 5 -2.93 21.88 27.43
C ARG A 5 -3.79 21.73 26.17
N ARG A 6 -5.11 21.52 26.31
CA ARG A 6 -6.07 21.54 25.17
C ARG A 6 -6.14 22.90 24.47
N ARG A 7 -5.89 24.01 25.18
CA ARG A 7 -6.00 25.37 24.61
C ARG A 7 -4.82 25.78 23.70
N LEU A 8 -3.72 25.03 23.72
CA LEU A 8 -2.52 25.32 22.91
C LEU A 8 -2.31 24.34 21.74
N LEU A 9 -2.88 23.13 21.82
CA LEU A 9 -2.79 22.10 20.77
C LEU A 9 -3.54 22.49 19.48
N PHE A 10 -4.77 23.00 19.59
CA PHE A 10 -5.56 23.42 18.44
C PHE A 10 -4.94 24.57 17.62
N PRO A 11 -4.45 25.67 18.22
CA PRO A 11 -3.80 26.73 17.44
C PRO A 11 -2.44 26.29 16.84
N ALA A 12 -1.70 25.38 17.48
CA ALA A 12 -0.45 24.86 16.93
C ALA A 12 -0.68 23.95 15.71
N LEU A 13 -1.68 23.06 15.77
CA LEU A 13 -2.07 22.21 14.65
C LEU A 13 -2.58 23.04 13.46
N LEU A 14 -3.36 24.10 13.73
CA LEU A 14 -3.86 25.02 12.71
C LEU A 14 -2.72 25.76 11.99
N VAL A 15 -1.69 26.21 12.72
CA VAL A 15 -0.53 26.88 12.13
C VAL A 15 0.29 25.92 11.25
N VAL A 16 0.45 24.66 11.67
CA VAL A 16 1.10 23.63 10.86
C VAL A 16 0.29 23.34 9.59
N LEU A 17 -1.03 23.21 9.70
CA LEU A 17 -1.91 22.96 8.55
C LEU A 17 -1.88 24.13 7.54
N ILE A 18 -1.86 25.37 8.03
CA ILE A 18 -1.73 26.58 7.18
C ILE A 18 -0.37 26.62 6.49
N LEU A 19 0.71 26.23 7.18
CA LEU A 19 2.05 26.18 6.59
C LEU A 19 2.16 25.09 5.52
N VAL A 20 1.58 23.91 5.75
CA VAL A 20 1.50 22.82 4.75
C VAL A 20 0.69 23.27 3.54
N ALA A 21 -0.49 23.86 3.74
CA ALA A 21 -1.33 24.37 2.66
C ALA A 21 -0.64 25.49 1.86
N ALA A 22 0.12 26.38 2.50
CA ALA A 22 0.88 27.42 1.83
C ALA A 22 2.04 26.87 1.00
N VAL A 23 2.72 25.80 1.45
CA VAL A 23 3.78 25.12 0.71
C VAL A 23 3.21 24.36 -0.50
N VAL A 24 2.06 23.72 -0.36
CA VAL A 24 1.35 23.06 -1.47
C VAL A 24 0.79 24.07 -2.48
N SER A 25 0.38 25.26 -2.04
CA SER A 25 -0.12 26.30 -2.96
C SER A 25 1.00 26.99 -3.74
N PHE A 26 2.20 27.10 -3.18
CA PHE A 26 3.37 27.67 -3.86
C PHE A 26 4.01 26.74 -4.90
N THR A 27 3.73 25.44 -4.83
CA THR A 27 4.21 24.46 -5.83
C THR A 27 3.30 24.39 -7.05
N ARG A 28 2.00 24.63 -6.90
CA ARG A 28 1.03 24.64 -8.02
C ARG A 28 1.18 25.82 -8.99
N ASP A 29 1.75 26.96 -8.57
CA ASP A 29 1.97 28.12 -9.45
C ASP A 29 3.28 28.01 -10.29
N ALA A 30 4.14 27.01 -10.02
CA ALA A 30 5.42 26.85 -10.70
C ALA A 30 5.39 25.87 -11.89
N ASP A 31 4.37 25.01 -12.00
CA ASP A 31 4.27 23.97 -13.04
C ASP A 31 3.70 24.47 -14.38
N ALA A 32 3.38 25.76 -14.51
CA ALA A 32 2.84 26.30 -15.75
C ALA A 32 3.88 26.51 -16.88
N ALA A 33 5.14 26.11 -16.71
CA ALA A 33 6.18 26.44 -17.70
C ALA A 33 7.39 25.48 -17.73
N VAL A 34 7.20 24.17 -17.93
CA VAL A 34 8.25 23.31 -18.51
C VAL A 34 7.60 22.23 -19.38
N GLY A 35 8.08 22.08 -20.61
CA GLY A 35 7.48 21.23 -21.64
C GLY A 35 7.42 19.75 -21.26
N ALA A 36 6.25 19.16 -21.52
CA ALA A 36 6.00 17.74 -21.43
C ALA A 36 6.78 17.00 -22.53
N ASP A 37 7.72 16.16 -22.10
CA ASP A 37 8.16 15.00 -22.87
C ASP A 37 7.29 13.81 -22.42
N ASP A 38 6.68 13.11 -23.39
CA ASP A 38 5.67 12.06 -23.25
C ASP A 38 6.18 10.79 -22.51
N GLU A 39 6.18 10.76 -21.17
CA GLU A 39 6.29 9.52 -20.37
C GLU A 39 5.17 9.31 -19.35
N ASP A 40 4.20 10.24 -19.24
CA ASP A 40 3.17 10.23 -18.20
C ASP A 40 1.76 10.08 -18.80
N SER A 41 1.59 9.14 -19.73
CA SER A 41 0.24 8.80 -20.20
C SER A 41 -0.48 8.12 -19.04
N PRO A 42 -1.61 8.68 -18.53
CA PRO A 42 -2.34 8.08 -17.43
C PRO A 42 -2.74 6.66 -17.82
N VAL A 43 -2.55 5.70 -16.90
CA VAL A 43 -3.01 4.33 -17.08
C VAL A 43 -4.48 4.32 -17.50
N ASP A 44 -4.83 3.49 -18.49
CA ASP A 44 -6.22 3.36 -18.91
C ASP A 44 -7.04 2.92 -17.70
N SER A 45 -7.91 3.80 -17.22
CA SER A 45 -8.62 3.60 -15.97
C SER A 45 -10.01 4.18 -16.01
N ARG A 46 -10.92 3.55 -15.28
CA ARG A 46 -12.30 4.02 -15.14
C ARG A 46 -12.90 3.62 -13.80
N VAL A 47 -13.69 4.52 -13.24
CA VAL A 47 -14.59 4.17 -12.13
C VAL A 47 -15.58 3.11 -12.62
N VAL A 48 -15.71 2.03 -11.85
CA VAL A 48 -16.62 0.93 -12.14
C VAL A 48 -17.91 1.11 -11.38
N SER A 49 -17.77 1.41 -10.09
CA SER A 49 -18.85 1.55 -9.14
C SER A 49 -18.37 2.36 -7.93
N THR A 50 -19.32 2.75 -7.08
CA THR A 50 -19.05 3.41 -5.80
C THR A 50 -19.64 2.56 -4.69
N VAL A 51 -18.81 2.17 -3.73
CA VAL A 51 -19.25 1.49 -2.50
C VAL A 51 -19.68 2.55 -1.50
N THR A 52 -20.92 2.43 -1.02
CA THR A 52 -21.56 3.45 -0.17
C THR A 52 -21.94 2.91 1.22
N ASP A 53 -21.67 1.63 1.47
CA ASP A 53 -21.96 1.00 2.75
C ASP A 53 -20.96 1.47 3.80
N SER A 54 -21.45 2.25 4.77
CA SER A 54 -20.64 2.86 5.82
C SER A 54 -19.99 1.85 6.77
N ARG A 55 -20.34 0.56 6.66
CA ARG A 55 -19.64 -0.52 7.37
C ARG A 55 -18.24 -0.78 6.81
N ILE A 56 -17.94 -0.29 5.60
CA ILE A 56 -16.67 -0.50 4.90
C ILE A 56 -15.94 0.84 4.76
N ALA A 57 -15.55 1.43 5.89
CA ALA A 57 -14.93 2.75 5.92
C ALA A 57 -13.39 2.71 5.82
N GLU A 58 -12.80 1.54 6.05
CA GLU A 58 -11.35 1.35 6.21
C GLU A 58 -10.89 0.14 5.38
N SER A 59 -11.38 0.01 4.14
CA SER A 59 -11.08 -1.12 3.25
C SER A 59 -9.57 -1.24 3.00
N SER A 60 -8.92 -2.26 3.58
CA SER A 60 -7.47 -2.48 3.48
C SER A 60 -7.08 -3.61 2.51
N GLY A 61 -7.89 -4.68 2.41
CA GLY A 61 -7.66 -5.79 1.47
C GLY A 61 -8.76 -5.96 0.41
N LEU A 62 -8.40 -6.40 -0.81
CA LEU A 62 -9.35 -6.72 -1.89
C LEU A 62 -8.99 -8.02 -2.61
N ALA A 63 -9.99 -8.84 -2.94
CA ALA A 63 -9.82 -10.00 -3.82
C ALA A 63 -11.02 -10.13 -4.78
N VAL A 64 -10.78 -10.38 -6.07
CA VAL A 64 -11.86 -10.61 -7.05
C VAL A 64 -12.14 -12.09 -7.17
N SER A 65 -13.41 -12.47 -7.01
CA SER A 65 -13.83 -13.87 -7.07
C SER A 65 -13.44 -14.53 -8.39
N THR A 66 -13.00 -15.80 -8.30
CA THR A 66 -12.68 -16.61 -9.48
C THR A 66 -13.80 -17.57 -9.87
N VAL A 67 -14.80 -17.73 -8.98
CA VAL A 67 -15.92 -18.68 -9.15
C VAL A 67 -17.29 -18.01 -9.20
N HIS A 68 -17.39 -16.75 -8.76
CA HIS A 68 -18.60 -15.93 -8.82
C HIS A 68 -18.38 -14.72 -9.71
N ASP A 69 -19.12 -14.65 -10.81
CA ASP A 69 -19.11 -13.46 -11.67
C ASP A 69 -19.54 -12.21 -10.89
N ASP A 70 -18.90 -11.09 -11.19
CA ASP A 70 -19.23 -9.77 -10.63
C ASP A 70 -19.06 -9.65 -9.11
N LEU A 71 -18.26 -10.51 -8.46
CA LEU A 71 -18.08 -10.49 -7.01
C LEU A 71 -16.62 -10.18 -6.63
N ALA A 72 -16.45 -9.30 -5.66
CA ALA A 72 -15.18 -9.06 -4.97
C ALA A 72 -15.38 -9.09 -3.46
N TYR A 73 -14.30 -9.35 -2.73
CA TYR A 73 -14.26 -9.40 -1.28
C TYR A 73 -13.40 -8.28 -0.75
N THR A 74 -13.83 -7.61 0.32
CA THR A 74 -13.05 -6.62 1.06
C THR A 74 -13.14 -6.86 2.56
N ILE A 75 -12.13 -6.38 3.27
CA ILE A 75 -12.03 -6.39 4.73
C ILE A 75 -11.56 -5.01 5.20
N ASN A 76 -12.06 -4.57 6.36
CA ASN A 76 -11.55 -3.35 6.99
C ASN A 76 -10.24 -3.62 7.74
N ASP A 77 -9.46 -2.57 7.98
CA ASP A 77 -8.26 -2.57 8.81
C ASP A 77 -8.54 -2.71 10.33
N SER A 78 -7.55 -2.30 11.13
CA SER A 78 -7.48 -2.35 12.60
C SER A 78 -8.79 -2.18 13.38
N GLY A 79 -9.01 -3.08 14.35
CA GLY A 79 -10.06 -2.92 15.38
C GLY A 79 -11.50 -3.10 14.89
N ASN A 80 -11.68 -3.50 13.64
CA ASN A 80 -12.98 -3.81 13.05
C ASN A 80 -13.49 -5.21 13.40
N ALA A 81 -14.72 -5.52 13.00
CA ALA A 81 -15.32 -6.83 13.21
C ALA A 81 -14.68 -7.89 12.28
N ASP A 82 -14.63 -9.14 12.76
CA ASP A 82 -14.11 -10.29 11.99
C ASP A 82 -15.04 -10.70 10.84
N VAL A 83 -15.13 -9.84 9.84
CA VAL A 83 -16.10 -9.89 8.76
C VAL A 83 -15.43 -9.62 7.43
N VAL A 84 -15.69 -10.51 6.47
CA VAL A 84 -15.41 -10.26 5.05
C VAL A 84 -16.71 -9.81 4.38
N PHE A 85 -16.63 -8.71 3.63
CA PHE A 85 -17.75 -8.18 2.85
C PHE A 85 -17.66 -8.62 1.40
N ALA A 86 -18.75 -9.14 0.85
CA ALA A 86 -18.88 -9.45 -0.57
C ALA A 86 -19.58 -8.28 -1.29
N VAL A 87 -18.92 -7.71 -2.29
CA VAL A 87 -19.32 -6.52 -3.02
C VAL A 87 -19.51 -6.85 -4.50
N ARG A 88 -20.60 -6.40 -5.11
CA ARG A 88 -20.75 -6.45 -6.56
C ARG A 88 -19.82 -5.45 -7.23
N VAL A 89 -18.94 -5.93 -8.11
CA VAL A 89 -17.99 -5.07 -8.82
C VAL A 89 -18.70 -4.07 -9.73
N SER A 90 -19.82 -4.44 -10.34
CA SER A 90 -20.55 -3.62 -11.30
C SER A 90 -21.38 -2.52 -10.66
N THR A 91 -21.79 -2.67 -9.40
CA THR A 91 -22.72 -1.75 -8.72
C THR A 91 -22.18 -1.16 -7.43
N GLY A 92 -21.16 -1.75 -6.81
CA GLY A 92 -20.67 -1.38 -5.48
C GLY A 92 -21.61 -1.81 -4.35
N GLU A 93 -22.62 -2.62 -4.64
CA GLU A 93 -23.58 -3.14 -3.66
C GLU A 93 -22.92 -4.21 -2.79
N VAL A 94 -23.01 -4.05 -1.46
CA VAL A 94 -22.66 -5.11 -0.52
C VAL A 94 -23.78 -6.15 -0.50
N VAL A 95 -23.50 -7.35 -0.99
CA VAL A 95 -24.50 -8.42 -1.15
C VAL A 95 -24.42 -9.48 -0.08
N GLY A 96 -23.25 -9.64 0.55
CA GLY A 96 -23.04 -10.66 1.58
C GLY A 96 -22.04 -10.23 2.64
N THR A 97 -22.24 -10.76 3.83
CA THR A 97 -21.39 -10.55 5.01
C THR A 97 -21.00 -11.92 5.56
N THR A 98 -19.71 -12.24 5.55
CA THR A 98 -19.21 -13.51 6.12
C THR A 98 -18.51 -13.26 7.44
N THR A 99 -19.13 -13.70 8.54
CA THR A 99 -18.48 -13.70 9.86
C THR A 99 -17.45 -14.82 9.92
N VAL A 100 -16.18 -14.46 10.14
CA VAL A 100 -15.10 -15.41 10.26
C VAL A 100 -14.91 -15.80 11.72
N THR A 101 -14.73 -17.09 11.97
CA THR A 101 -14.55 -17.66 13.31
C THR A 101 -13.20 -18.38 13.40
N GLY A 102 -12.64 -18.48 14.61
CA GLY A 102 -11.29 -19.02 14.81
C GLY A 102 -10.19 -17.99 14.58
N THR A 103 -10.57 -16.72 14.57
CA THR A 103 -9.74 -15.54 14.37
C THR A 103 -9.36 -14.90 15.69
N ALA A 104 -8.25 -14.18 15.66
CA ALA A 104 -7.82 -13.24 16.69
C ALA A 104 -7.26 -11.99 16.00
N TRP A 105 -8.03 -11.49 15.01
CA TRP A 105 -7.61 -10.39 14.16
C TRP A 105 -7.37 -9.13 14.97
N GLN A 106 -6.34 -8.40 14.57
CA GLN A 106 -6.00 -7.12 15.17
C GLN A 106 -5.78 -6.05 14.10
N ASP A 107 -5.12 -6.41 13.00
CA ASP A 107 -4.67 -5.50 11.94
C ASP A 107 -4.63 -6.25 10.61
N THR A 108 -5.79 -6.30 9.95
CA THR A 108 -6.00 -7.02 8.68
C THR A 108 -5.74 -6.12 7.49
N GLU A 109 -4.73 -6.47 6.69
CA GLU A 109 -4.19 -5.57 5.66
C GLU A 109 -4.36 -6.05 4.23
N ALA A 110 -4.51 -7.36 4.00
CA ALA A 110 -4.61 -7.85 2.63
C ALA A 110 -5.54 -9.05 2.50
N LEU A 111 -6.15 -9.15 1.31
CA LEU A 111 -6.93 -10.30 0.87
C LEU A 111 -6.34 -10.88 -0.41
N MET A 112 -6.38 -12.20 -0.54
CA MET A 112 -5.97 -12.86 -1.77
C MET A 112 -6.75 -14.16 -1.98
N LEU A 113 -7.19 -14.42 -3.21
CA LEU A 113 -7.62 -15.77 -3.58
C LEU A 113 -6.42 -16.56 -4.09
N HIS A 114 -6.17 -17.71 -3.47
CA HIS A 114 -5.10 -18.61 -3.85
C HIS A 114 -5.49 -20.06 -3.51
N ASP A 115 -5.33 -20.96 -4.47
CA ASP A 115 -5.69 -22.38 -4.36
C ASP A 115 -7.13 -22.63 -3.86
N GLY A 116 -8.08 -21.84 -4.36
CA GLY A 116 -9.51 -21.97 -4.06
C GLY A 116 -9.92 -21.53 -2.65
N ARG A 117 -9.03 -20.82 -1.95
CA ARG A 117 -9.27 -20.28 -0.61
C ARG A 117 -9.08 -18.77 -0.61
N LEU A 118 -9.88 -18.09 0.20
CA LEU A 118 -9.64 -16.68 0.50
C LEU A 118 -8.68 -16.60 1.68
N TRP A 119 -7.53 -16.00 1.42
CA TRP A 119 -6.49 -15.72 2.41
C TRP A 119 -6.66 -14.30 2.94
N VAL A 120 -6.50 -14.15 4.24
CA VAL A 120 -6.56 -12.89 4.97
C VAL A 120 -5.22 -12.72 5.69
N ALA A 121 -4.55 -11.60 5.44
CA ALA A 121 -3.31 -11.25 6.10
C ALA A 121 -3.58 -10.33 7.28
N ASP A 122 -3.50 -10.89 8.49
CA ASP A 122 -3.59 -10.14 9.74
C ASP A 122 -2.17 -9.95 10.27
N VAL A 123 -1.48 -8.99 9.65
CA VAL A 123 -0.02 -8.84 9.69
C VAL A 123 0.44 -7.39 9.84
N GLY A 124 -0.48 -6.42 9.84
CA GLY A 124 -0.20 -5.02 10.15
C GLY A 124 0.33 -4.85 11.57
N ASP A 125 1.21 -3.87 11.73
CA ASP A 125 1.83 -3.51 13.00
C ASP A 125 2.53 -2.14 12.91
N ASN A 126 1.78 -1.05 12.78
CA ASN A 126 2.37 0.30 12.65
C ASN A 126 3.30 0.71 13.82
N LEU A 127 3.18 0.05 14.98
CA LEU A 127 4.02 0.28 16.16
C LEU A 127 5.21 -0.69 16.28
N ALA A 128 5.37 -1.62 15.34
CA ALA A 128 6.44 -2.63 15.30
C ALA A 128 6.62 -3.36 16.65
N GLN A 129 5.53 -3.78 17.28
CA GLN A 129 5.53 -4.44 18.59
C GLN A 129 4.72 -5.75 18.65
N ARG A 130 3.99 -6.09 17.59
CA ARG A 130 3.06 -7.22 17.51
C ARG A 130 3.82 -8.54 17.36
N LYS A 131 3.32 -9.59 18.02
CA LYS A 131 3.99 -10.92 18.08
C LYS A 131 3.12 -12.09 17.64
N ASP A 132 1.90 -11.81 17.22
CA ASP A 132 0.86 -12.79 16.92
C ASP A 132 0.27 -12.62 15.53
N ALA A 133 1.01 -11.98 14.62
CA ALA A 133 0.70 -11.91 13.20
C ALA A 133 0.45 -13.30 12.63
N ALA A 134 -0.45 -13.38 11.65
CA ALA A 134 -0.80 -14.63 11.00
C ALA A 134 -1.48 -14.42 9.64
N LEU A 135 -1.35 -15.43 8.79
CA LEU A 135 -2.27 -15.61 7.67
C LEU A 135 -3.43 -16.50 8.12
N TYR A 136 -4.62 -16.18 7.64
CA TYR A 136 -5.82 -16.97 7.84
C TYR A 136 -6.38 -17.39 6.49
N ALA A 137 -6.87 -18.62 6.39
CA ALA A 137 -7.49 -19.11 5.17
C ALA A 137 -8.89 -19.64 5.45
N ILE A 138 -9.86 -19.19 4.65
CA ILE A 138 -11.25 -19.66 4.65
C ILE A 138 -11.63 -20.17 3.25
N ASP A 139 -12.70 -20.97 3.18
CA ASP A 139 -13.32 -21.26 1.89
C ASP A 139 -13.85 -19.96 1.27
N GLU A 140 -13.75 -19.81 -0.06
CA GLU A 140 -14.24 -18.63 -0.78
C GLU A 140 -15.74 -18.41 -0.49
N PRO A 141 -16.16 -17.27 0.09
CA PRO A 141 -17.55 -17.04 0.46
C PRO A 141 -18.46 -16.79 -0.75
N GLY A 142 -19.75 -17.12 -0.62
CA GLY A 142 -20.77 -16.76 -1.61
C GLY A 142 -21.26 -15.31 -1.50
N PRO A 143 -22.22 -14.90 -2.35
CA PRO A 143 -22.81 -13.56 -2.33
C PRO A 143 -23.89 -13.36 -1.25
N ASP A 144 -24.03 -14.29 -0.30
CA ASP A 144 -25.04 -14.27 0.76
C ASP A 144 -24.38 -14.15 2.13
N ASP A 145 -25.14 -13.70 3.14
CA ASP A 145 -24.68 -13.69 4.53
C ASP A 145 -24.38 -15.10 5.04
N GLY A 146 -23.30 -15.24 5.80
CA GLY A 146 -22.87 -16.54 6.29
C GLY A 146 -21.77 -16.48 7.34
N SER A 147 -21.20 -17.64 7.62
CA SER A 147 -20.02 -17.77 8.48
C SER A 147 -19.04 -18.77 7.92
N ALA A 148 -17.76 -18.52 8.16
CA ALA A 148 -16.66 -19.39 7.78
C ALA A 148 -15.74 -19.63 8.97
N ARG A 149 -15.15 -20.83 9.05
CA ARG A 149 -14.13 -21.13 10.05
C ARG A 149 -12.76 -21.03 9.39
N SER A 150 -11.87 -20.23 9.98
CA SER A 150 -10.53 -20.05 9.46
C SER A 150 -9.58 -21.16 9.90
N THR A 151 -8.57 -21.38 9.07
CA THR A 151 -7.32 -22.05 9.45
C THR A 151 -6.26 -20.96 9.66
N ARG A 152 -5.55 -20.99 10.78
CA ARG A 152 -4.53 -19.99 11.13
C ARG A 152 -3.13 -20.54 10.85
N TYR A 153 -2.30 -19.69 10.24
CA TYR A 153 -0.89 -19.94 9.96
C TYR A 153 -0.07 -18.84 10.63
N PRO A 154 0.57 -19.09 11.79
CA PRO A 154 1.31 -18.07 12.52
C PRO A 154 2.47 -17.54 11.68
N VAL A 155 2.70 -16.22 11.69
CA VAL A 155 3.82 -15.57 11.02
C VAL A 155 4.67 -14.85 12.05
N GLY A 156 5.99 -14.89 11.88
CA GLY A 156 6.92 -14.13 12.71
C GLY A 156 8.19 -13.82 11.94
N TYR A 157 8.88 -12.76 12.33
CA TYR A 157 10.00 -12.22 11.56
C TYR A 157 11.32 -12.36 12.32
N SER A 158 12.42 -12.64 11.61
CA SER A 158 13.74 -12.88 12.23
C SER A 158 14.29 -11.67 12.98
N ASP A 159 13.96 -10.46 12.51
CA ASP A 159 14.53 -9.21 13.00
C ASP A 159 13.64 -8.53 14.05
N GLY A 160 12.58 -9.21 14.50
CA GLY A 160 11.51 -8.63 15.31
C GLY A 160 10.32 -8.15 14.48
N PRO A 161 9.28 -7.60 15.12
CA PRO A 161 8.03 -7.23 14.45
C PRO A 161 8.24 -6.27 13.27
N ALA A 162 7.37 -6.36 12.28
CA ALA A 162 7.42 -5.59 11.05
C ALA A 162 6.00 -5.21 10.61
N ASP A 163 5.84 -3.99 10.10
CA ASP A 163 4.58 -3.50 9.54
C ASP A 163 4.45 -4.00 8.10
N VAL A 164 3.52 -4.93 7.86
CA VAL A 164 3.28 -5.57 6.55
C VAL A 164 1.89 -5.23 6.09
N GLU A 165 1.76 -4.82 4.83
CA GLU A 165 0.50 -4.31 4.26
C GLU A 165 0.08 -5.07 3.01
N SER A 166 0.73 -6.18 2.65
CA SER A 166 0.48 -6.79 1.36
C SER A 166 0.67 -8.29 1.39
N LEU A 167 -0.16 -8.98 0.60
CA LEU A 167 -0.11 -10.43 0.40
C LEU A 167 -0.18 -10.76 -1.08
N ALA A 168 0.80 -11.49 -1.59
CA ALA A 168 0.82 -11.99 -2.95
C ALA A 168 1.45 -13.39 -2.99
N VAL A 169 1.63 -13.96 -4.18
CA VAL A 169 2.47 -15.16 -4.40
C VAL A 169 3.48 -14.93 -5.51
N ASP A 170 4.63 -15.60 -5.41
CA ASP A 170 5.63 -15.68 -6.47
C ASP A 170 5.26 -16.71 -7.54
N ALA A 171 6.10 -16.83 -8.57
CA ALA A 171 5.87 -17.76 -9.69
C ALA A 171 5.90 -19.25 -9.28
N ASP A 172 6.42 -19.57 -8.09
CA ASP A 172 6.41 -20.93 -7.52
C ASP A 172 5.19 -21.17 -6.62
N GLY A 173 4.32 -20.16 -6.45
CA GLY A 173 3.15 -20.21 -5.57
C GLY A 173 3.47 -19.96 -4.09
N ARG A 174 4.66 -19.46 -3.76
CA ARG A 174 5.01 -19.14 -2.37
C ARG A 174 4.51 -17.76 -2.00
N PHE A 175 3.92 -17.63 -0.82
CA PHE A 175 3.43 -16.35 -0.32
C PHE A 175 4.55 -15.32 -0.18
N LEU A 176 4.23 -14.11 -0.62
CA LEU A 176 5.02 -12.90 -0.48
C LEU A 176 4.30 -11.94 0.46
N LEU A 177 5.08 -11.27 1.29
CA LEU A 177 4.66 -10.18 2.16
C LEU A 177 5.48 -8.93 1.81
N VAL A 178 4.85 -7.76 1.80
CA VAL A 178 5.55 -6.49 1.54
C VAL A 178 5.38 -5.55 2.73
N THR A 179 6.49 -5.02 3.25
CA THR A 179 6.47 -4.13 4.42
C THR A 179 6.19 -2.67 4.03
N LYS A 180 5.45 -1.94 4.86
CA LYS A 180 5.23 -0.50 4.73
C LYS A 180 6.28 0.28 5.49
N GLU A 181 7.31 0.68 4.75
CA GLU A 181 8.42 1.44 5.30
C GLU A 181 8.71 2.65 4.41
N LEU A 182 9.05 3.77 5.04
CA LEU A 182 9.33 5.02 4.33
C LEU A 182 10.65 4.98 3.55
N LEU A 183 11.62 4.18 3.99
CA LEU A 183 12.98 4.18 3.43
C LEU A 183 13.59 2.79 3.20
N ALA A 184 13.01 1.74 3.77
CA ALA A 184 13.63 0.41 3.82
C ALA A 184 12.59 -0.71 3.76
N GLY A 185 11.66 -0.62 2.80
CA GLY A 185 10.69 -1.68 2.58
C GLY A 185 11.40 -2.99 2.23
N ARG A 186 10.72 -4.12 2.47
CA ARG A 186 11.22 -5.45 2.12
C ARG A 186 10.12 -6.26 1.47
N ILE A 187 10.50 -7.05 0.47
CA ILE A 187 9.69 -8.18 0.01
C ILE A 187 10.20 -9.41 0.76
N LEU A 188 9.31 -10.01 1.54
CA LEU A 188 9.57 -11.18 2.34
C LEU A 188 8.85 -12.37 1.71
N ARG A 189 9.47 -13.54 1.72
CA ARG A 189 8.89 -14.76 1.16
C ARG A 189 8.73 -15.81 2.25
N LEU A 190 7.51 -16.33 2.39
CA LEU A 190 7.21 -17.39 3.34
C LEU A 190 7.72 -18.77 2.85
N PRO A 191 7.89 -19.73 3.78
CA PRO A 191 8.14 -21.12 3.41
C PRO A 191 7.07 -21.66 2.46
N ALA A 192 7.46 -22.60 1.59
CA ALA A 192 6.53 -23.22 0.63
C ALA A 192 5.38 -23.97 1.31
N ASP A 193 5.70 -24.68 2.40
CA ASP A 193 4.71 -25.38 3.21
C ASP A 193 4.48 -24.59 4.50
N LEU A 194 3.30 -23.97 4.63
CA LEU A 194 2.93 -23.24 5.84
C LEU A 194 2.50 -24.19 6.95
N SER A 195 3.07 -24.01 8.14
CA SER A 195 2.70 -24.73 9.35
C SER A 195 1.53 -24.04 10.07
N THR A 196 0.60 -24.83 10.62
CA THR A 196 -0.42 -24.35 11.56
C THR A 196 0.04 -24.41 13.02
N ASP A 197 1.09 -25.18 13.29
CA ASP A 197 1.56 -25.50 14.64
C ASP A 197 2.81 -24.71 15.03
N GLU A 198 3.59 -24.29 14.03
CA GLU A 198 4.84 -23.55 14.20
C GLU A 198 4.76 -22.18 13.53
N THR A 199 5.60 -21.25 14.00
CA THR A 199 5.74 -19.93 13.39
C THR A 199 6.42 -20.05 12.03
N ASN A 200 5.76 -19.57 10.99
CA ASN A 200 6.31 -19.45 9.65
C ASN A 200 7.16 -18.17 9.61
N VAL A 201 8.46 -18.33 9.34
CA VAL A 201 9.42 -17.23 9.30
C VAL A 201 9.77 -16.94 7.85
N PRO A 202 9.40 -15.78 7.29
CA PRO A 202 9.74 -15.45 5.92
C PRO A 202 11.19 -14.96 5.82
N GLU A 203 11.79 -15.15 4.66
CA GLU A 203 13.12 -14.64 4.32
C GLU A 203 13.02 -13.38 3.43
N PRO A 204 13.91 -12.39 3.58
CA PRO A 204 13.97 -11.26 2.66
C PRO A 204 14.47 -11.72 1.28
N VAL A 205 13.72 -11.36 0.24
CA VAL A 205 14.00 -11.77 -1.15
C VAL A 205 14.13 -10.60 -2.12
N GLY A 206 13.87 -9.39 -1.65
CA GLY A 206 14.03 -8.17 -2.41
C GLY A 206 13.68 -6.94 -1.59
N GLU A 207 13.88 -5.77 -2.19
CA GLU A 207 13.39 -4.50 -1.71
C GLU A 207 12.20 -4.10 -2.61
N PRO A 208 11.08 -3.60 -2.06
CA PRO A 208 9.97 -3.14 -2.85
C PRO A 208 10.43 -1.94 -3.65
N THR A 209 10.04 -1.93 -4.92
CA THR A 209 10.42 -0.85 -5.83
C THR A 209 9.66 0.44 -5.55
N LEU A 210 8.65 0.39 -4.67
CA LEU A 210 7.92 1.54 -4.16
C LEU A 210 8.09 1.65 -2.65
N LEU A 211 8.17 2.89 -2.18
CA LEU A 211 8.09 3.22 -0.76
C LEU A 211 6.64 3.13 -0.30
N MET A 212 6.44 2.77 0.97
CA MET A 212 5.13 2.73 1.61
C MET A 212 4.12 1.88 0.83
N ALA A 213 4.46 0.61 0.60
CA ALA A 213 3.52 -0.34 0.03
C ALA A 213 2.25 -0.42 0.88
N THR A 214 1.12 -0.57 0.21
CA THR A 214 -0.22 -0.54 0.83
C THR A 214 -1.05 -1.77 0.45
N ASP A 215 -0.76 -2.41 -0.70
CA ASP A 215 -1.32 -3.72 -1.05
C ASP A 215 -0.54 -4.30 -2.26
N ALA A 216 -0.70 -5.60 -2.52
CA ALA A 216 -0.15 -6.27 -3.69
C ALA A 216 -1.08 -7.36 -4.23
N SER A 217 -0.96 -7.66 -5.52
CA SER A 217 -1.74 -8.71 -6.16
C SER A 217 -0.93 -9.44 -7.23
N THR A 218 -1.08 -10.77 -7.30
CA THR A 218 -0.45 -11.60 -8.34
C THR A 218 -1.39 -11.73 -9.54
N SER A 219 -0.85 -11.61 -10.75
CA SER A 219 -1.62 -11.80 -11.98
C SER A 219 -2.15 -13.24 -12.08
N PRO A 220 -3.31 -13.49 -12.72
CA PRO A 220 -3.91 -14.83 -12.78
C PRO A 220 -3.02 -15.88 -13.47
N ASP A 221 -2.11 -15.45 -14.34
CA ASP A 221 -1.13 -16.33 -15.00
C ASP A 221 0.15 -16.56 -14.17
N GLY A 222 0.24 -15.99 -12.96
CA GLY A 222 1.36 -16.14 -12.04
C GLY A 222 2.65 -15.48 -12.50
N ARG A 223 2.60 -14.61 -13.52
CA ARG A 223 3.79 -14.02 -14.14
C ARG A 223 4.21 -12.68 -13.54
N PHE A 224 3.26 -11.96 -12.95
CA PHE A 224 3.50 -10.61 -12.45
C PHE A 224 2.96 -10.46 -11.03
N VAL A 225 3.64 -9.64 -10.25
CA VAL A 225 3.12 -9.11 -8.99
C VAL A 225 3.01 -7.61 -9.15
N VAL A 226 1.82 -7.07 -8.94
CA VAL A 226 1.60 -5.63 -8.83
C VAL A 226 1.69 -5.28 -7.35
N VAL A 227 2.61 -4.41 -6.98
CA VAL A 227 2.68 -3.82 -5.64
C VAL A 227 2.30 -2.36 -5.79
N ARG A 228 1.36 -1.87 -5.00
CA ARG A 228 0.98 -0.45 -5.03
C ARG A 228 1.38 0.29 -3.76
N ASN A 229 1.51 1.60 -3.92
CA ASN A 229 1.45 2.58 -2.85
C ASN A 229 0.35 3.61 -3.17
N TYR A 230 0.20 4.62 -2.32
CA TYR A 230 -0.78 5.70 -2.43
C TYR A 230 -0.99 6.34 -3.81
N ILE A 231 0.04 6.36 -4.67
CA ILE A 231 0.01 7.13 -5.93
C ILE A 231 0.50 6.34 -7.15
N ALA A 232 1.09 5.17 -6.97
CA ALA A 232 1.73 4.42 -8.04
C ALA A 232 1.64 2.91 -7.82
N ALA A 233 1.81 2.16 -8.90
CA ALA A 233 1.98 0.72 -8.91
C ALA A 233 3.33 0.35 -9.55
N ALA A 234 4.01 -0.65 -8.97
CA ALA A 234 5.17 -1.30 -9.54
C ALA A 234 4.75 -2.69 -10.00
N VAL A 235 5.00 -2.98 -11.28
CA VAL A 235 4.81 -4.29 -11.87
C VAL A 235 6.15 -5.03 -11.79
N LEU A 236 6.16 -6.15 -11.07
CA LEU A 236 7.34 -6.99 -10.87
C LEU A 236 7.19 -8.31 -11.64
N ASP A 237 8.30 -8.87 -12.12
CA ASP A 237 8.32 -10.25 -12.61
C ASP A 237 8.21 -11.22 -11.43
N ALA A 238 7.20 -12.09 -11.40
CA ALA A 238 6.96 -12.95 -10.24
C ALA A 238 8.05 -14.00 -10.01
N ARG A 239 8.97 -14.24 -10.95
CA ARG A 239 10.03 -15.25 -10.83
C ARG A 239 11.22 -14.75 -10.05
N ASP A 240 11.62 -13.50 -10.27
CA ASP A 240 12.81 -12.89 -9.68
C ASP A 240 12.55 -11.56 -8.95
N LEU A 241 11.29 -11.10 -8.96
CA LEU A 241 10.81 -9.87 -8.33
C LEU A 241 11.48 -8.61 -8.87
N SER A 242 12.08 -8.69 -10.06
CA SER A 242 12.65 -7.52 -10.73
C SER A 242 11.55 -6.58 -11.23
N LEU A 243 11.82 -5.26 -11.16
CA LEU A 243 10.92 -4.26 -11.70
C LEU A 243 10.83 -4.39 -13.21
N VAL A 244 9.61 -4.61 -13.69
CA VAL A 244 9.26 -4.57 -15.11
C VAL A 244 8.95 -3.14 -15.55
N ARG A 245 8.08 -2.46 -14.80
CA ARG A 245 7.71 -1.05 -14.99
C ARG A 245 7.05 -0.49 -13.73
N SER A 246 6.99 0.84 -13.65
CA SER A 246 6.13 1.55 -12.71
C SER A 246 5.10 2.36 -13.48
N GLU A 247 3.94 2.57 -12.86
CA GLU A 247 2.84 3.32 -13.46
C GLU A 247 2.14 4.19 -12.41
N ALA A 248 1.79 5.42 -12.80
CA ALA A 248 1.03 6.32 -11.95
C ALA A 248 -0.42 5.81 -11.84
N LEU A 249 -0.94 5.76 -10.61
CA LEU A 249 -2.32 5.38 -10.35
C LEU A 249 -3.22 6.62 -10.37
N PRO A 250 -4.51 6.46 -10.72
CA PRO A 250 -5.51 7.52 -10.55
C PRO A 250 -5.53 8.04 -9.11
N GLU A 251 -5.77 9.34 -8.94
CA GLU A 251 -5.86 9.94 -7.60
C GLU A 251 -6.98 9.29 -6.78
N GLN A 252 -6.64 8.77 -5.60
CA GLN A 252 -7.57 8.23 -4.62
C GLN A 252 -7.26 8.78 -3.22
N PRO A 253 -8.27 9.15 -2.41
CA PRO A 253 -8.04 9.47 -1.00
C PRO A 253 -7.61 8.21 -0.24
N GLN A 254 -6.35 8.11 0.20
CA GLN A 254 -5.82 6.89 0.86
C GLN A 254 -6.13 5.64 0.02
N GLY A 255 -5.59 5.57 -1.20
CA GLY A 255 -5.66 4.32 -1.94
C GLY A 255 -4.96 3.24 -1.10
N GLU A 256 -5.62 2.10 -0.89
CA GLU A 256 -5.09 0.98 -0.09
C GLU A 256 -5.08 -0.32 -0.91
N THR A 257 -6.20 -0.69 -1.54
CA THR A 257 -6.37 -2.03 -2.13
C THR A 257 -5.94 -2.18 -3.60
N VAL A 258 -5.51 -3.40 -3.99
CA VAL A 258 -5.34 -3.83 -5.39
C VAL A 258 -5.71 -5.31 -5.58
N ALA A 259 -6.48 -5.63 -6.62
CA ALA A 259 -6.81 -7.02 -6.96
C ALA A 259 -6.91 -7.25 -8.46
N PHE A 260 -6.15 -8.21 -8.99
CA PHE A 260 -6.31 -8.63 -10.38
C PHE A 260 -7.70 -9.20 -10.64
N GLU A 261 -8.26 -8.86 -11.80
CA GLU A 261 -9.46 -9.54 -12.28
C GLU A 261 -9.09 -10.87 -12.95
N PRO A 262 -9.97 -11.88 -12.92
CA PRO A 262 -9.67 -13.23 -13.44
C PRO A 262 -9.22 -13.27 -14.91
N SER A 263 -9.62 -12.27 -15.72
CA SER A 263 -9.22 -12.17 -17.12
C SER A 263 -7.73 -11.83 -17.32
N GLY A 264 -7.08 -11.26 -16.30
CA GLY A 264 -5.69 -10.80 -16.36
C GLY A 264 -5.45 -9.55 -17.21
N GLY A 265 -6.49 -8.98 -17.83
CA GLY A 265 -6.39 -7.76 -18.64
C GLY A 265 -6.55 -6.47 -17.85
N SER A 266 -6.79 -6.56 -16.54
CA SER A 266 -6.99 -5.43 -15.64
C SER A 266 -6.89 -5.85 -14.18
N TYR A 267 -6.71 -4.87 -13.32
CA TYR A 267 -6.86 -5.00 -11.88
C TYR A 267 -7.79 -3.89 -11.35
N LEU A 268 -8.38 -4.14 -10.19
CA LEU A 268 -9.19 -3.18 -9.47
C LEU A 268 -8.36 -2.54 -8.36
N ILE A 269 -8.60 -1.26 -8.11
CA ILE A 269 -8.06 -0.53 -6.97
C ILE A 269 -9.21 0.14 -6.21
N GLY A 270 -9.02 0.29 -4.90
CA GLY A 270 -9.97 0.93 -3.99
C GLY A 270 -9.25 1.80 -2.97
N SER A 271 -10.02 2.45 -2.12
CA SER A 271 -9.51 3.41 -1.16
C SER A 271 -10.24 3.31 0.17
N GLU A 272 -9.66 3.88 1.21
CA GLU A 272 -10.40 4.14 2.44
C GLU A 272 -11.42 5.27 2.29
N GLY A 273 -12.21 5.44 3.33
CA GLY A 273 -13.28 6.42 3.43
C GLY A 273 -14.62 5.82 3.03
N SER A 274 -15.69 6.57 3.28
CA SER A 274 -17.04 6.20 2.84
C SER A 274 -17.77 7.44 2.34
N PRO A 275 -18.26 7.47 1.10
CA PRO A 275 -18.14 6.42 0.09
C PRO A 275 -16.73 6.35 -0.52
N TRP A 276 -16.42 5.24 -1.19
CA TRP A 276 -15.18 5.05 -1.95
C TRP A 276 -15.46 4.48 -3.35
N GLU A 277 -14.56 4.76 -4.29
CA GLU A 277 -14.70 4.33 -5.69
C GLU A 277 -13.88 3.06 -5.96
N LEU A 278 -14.52 2.09 -6.60
CA LEU A 278 -13.83 0.94 -7.16
C LEU A 278 -13.44 1.30 -8.59
N VAL A 279 -12.14 1.39 -8.84
CA VAL A 279 -11.57 1.82 -10.12
C VAL A 279 -10.93 0.63 -10.79
N ARG A 280 -11.20 0.44 -12.08
CA ARG A 280 -10.54 -0.56 -12.91
C ARG A 280 -9.39 0.09 -13.66
N VAL A 281 -8.23 -0.51 -13.61
CA VAL A 281 -7.02 -0.11 -14.34
C VAL A 281 -6.68 -1.22 -15.34
N GLY A 282 -6.51 -0.85 -16.60
CA GLY A 282 -6.10 -1.74 -17.67
C GLY A 282 -4.70 -2.28 -17.44
N PHE A 283 -4.48 -3.55 -17.75
CA PHE A 283 -3.20 -4.22 -17.60
C PHE A 283 -2.81 -4.95 -18.88
N SER A 284 -1.62 -4.66 -19.40
CA SER A 284 -1.01 -5.39 -20.50
C SER A 284 0.35 -5.96 -20.10
N ALA A 285 0.49 -7.27 -20.23
CA ALA A 285 1.77 -7.95 -20.09
C ALA A 285 2.78 -7.55 -21.19
N GLY A 286 2.32 -6.97 -22.31
CA GLY A 286 3.11 -6.68 -23.51
C GLY A 286 3.88 -5.35 -23.47
N GLU A 287 3.56 -4.46 -22.53
CA GLU A 287 4.30 -3.20 -22.32
C GLU A 287 5.53 -3.37 -21.42
N ALA A 288 5.83 -4.62 -21.04
CA ALA A 288 7.00 -5.06 -20.29
C ALA A 288 8.30 -5.04 -21.13
N GLY A 289 8.61 -3.92 -21.78
CA GLY A 289 9.59 -3.90 -22.85
C GLY A 289 10.24 -2.56 -23.17
N GLN A 290 10.66 -1.76 -22.18
CA GLN A 290 11.83 -0.90 -22.33
C GLN A 290 12.40 -0.50 -20.96
N ALA A 291 13.51 -1.11 -20.57
CA ALA A 291 14.34 -0.56 -19.51
C ALA A 291 14.88 0.80 -19.99
N ALA A 292 14.54 1.88 -19.30
CA ALA A 292 15.22 3.16 -19.48
C ALA A 292 16.73 2.95 -19.18
N PRO A 293 17.64 3.44 -20.03
CA PRO A 293 19.07 3.22 -19.84
C PRO A 293 19.54 3.93 -18.57
N SER A 294 20.28 3.21 -17.73
CA SER A 294 20.99 3.77 -16.58
C SER A 294 21.88 4.94 -17.02
N ALA A 295 21.55 6.16 -16.60
CA ALA A 295 22.42 7.31 -16.79
C ALA A 295 23.68 7.15 -15.92
N THR A 296 24.77 6.71 -16.56
CA THR A 296 26.12 6.79 -15.98
C THR A 296 26.63 8.22 -16.14
N PRO A 297 26.95 8.97 -15.07
CA PRO A 297 27.52 10.30 -15.22
C PRO A 297 28.96 10.18 -15.74
N THR A 298 29.19 10.57 -16.99
CA THR A 298 30.54 10.72 -17.55
C THR A 298 31.08 12.10 -17.16
N PRO A 299 32.28 12.21 -16.55
CA PRO A 299 32.86 13.49 -16.22
C PRO A 299 33.47 14.10 -17.49
N SER A 300 33.07 15.33 -17.84
CA SER A 300 33.73 16.09 -18.91
C SER A 300 34.21 17.43 -18.40
N GLY A 301 35.45 17.76 -18.75
CA GLY A 301 36.34 18.65 -18.02
C GLY A 301 36.08 20.15 -18.13
N SER A 302 36.74 20.87 -17.22
CA SER A 302 37.01 22.32 -17.24
C SER A 302 38.49 22.53 -17.63
N PRO A 303 38.99 23.75 -17.95
CA PRO A 303 38.33 25.07 -17.90
C PRO A 303 38.63 26.01 -19.09
N SER A 304 37.85 27.09 -19.26
CA SER A 304 38.42 28.42 -19.51
C SER A 304 37.43 29.53 -19.19
N ALA A 305 37.96 30.59 -18.58
CA ALA A 305 37.27 31.60 -17.79
C ALA A 305 36.77 32.81 -18.59
N THR A 306 35.67 33.43 -18.15
CA THR A 306 35.58 34.89 -17.92
C THR A 306 34.44 35.15 -16.91
N ALA A 307 34.73 35.98 -15.92
CA ALA A 307 33.97 36.21 -14.69
C ALA A 307 32.81 37.21 -14.84
N ALA A 308 31.72 36.96 -14.10
CA ALA A 308 31.01 37.97 -13.30
C ALA A 308 30.12 37.27 -12.25
N ASP A 309 30.13 37.83 -11.05
CA ASP A 309 29.77 37.27 -9.74
C ASP A 309 28.23 37.29 -9.48
N GLN A 310 27.65 36.15 -9.12
CA GLN A 310 26.35 36.01 -8.45
C GLN A 310 26.40 34.75 -7.55
N PRO A 311 26.04 34.82 -6.25
CA PRO A 311 26.06 33.65 -5.37
C PRO A 311 24.97 32.66 -5.81
N GLY A 312 25.41 31.44 -6.14
CA GLY A 312 24.57 30.39 -6.72
C GLY A 312 23.45 29.89 -5.80
N GLU A 313 22.26 29.75 -6.39
CA GLU A 313 21.16 28.97 -5.83
C GLU A 313 21.61 27.52 -5.61
N ILE A 314 21.49 27.10 -4.36
CA ILE A 314 21.67 25.70 -3.98
C ILE A 314 20.44 24.95 -4.50
N GLY A 315 20.65 23.93 -5.34
CA GLY A 315 19.59 23.18 -6.02
C GLY A 315 18.44 22.79 -5.09
N ARG A 316 17.22 23.13 -5.49
CA ARG A 316 16.00 23.11 -4.67
C ARG A 316 15.35 21.74 -4.35
N PRO A 317 15.73 20.54 -4.88
CA PRO A 317 14.98 19.33 -4.53
C PRO A 317 15.32 18.78 -3.13
N TRP A 318 16.55 18.95 -2.64
CA TRP A 318 16.93 18.40 -1.33
C TRP A 318 16.46 19.25 -0.16
N PHE A 319 16.29 20.58 -0.33
CA PHE A 319 15.83 21.46 0.75
C PHE A 319 14.38 21.16 1.15
N VAL A 320 13.50 20.79 0.22
CA VAL A 320 12.08 20.46 0.50
C VAL A 320 11.97 19.10 1.20
N VAL A 321 12.72 18.11 0.76
CA VAL A 321 12.78 16.78 1.41
C VAL A 321 13.40 16.89 2.82
N VAL A 322 14.49 17.63 2.97
CA VAL A 322 15.13 17.84 4.29
C VAL A 322 14.23 18.63 5.23
N SER A 323 13.47 19.63 4.75
CA SER A 323 12.58 20.41 5.61
C SER A 323 11.30 19.65 6.01
N GLY A 324 10.76 18.80 5.13
CA GLY A 324 9.69 17.87 5.48
C GLY A 324 10.12 16.82 6.51
N ALA A 325 11.29 16.21 6.32
CA ALA A 325 11.86 15.26 7.28
C ALA A 325 12.20 15.94 8.62
N LEU A 326 12.70 17.18 8.61
CA LEU A 326 12.98 17.94 9.84
C LEU A 326 11.69 18.26 10.61
N ALA A 327 10.58 18.53 9.92
CA ALA A 327 9.28 18.80 10.53
C ALA A 327 8.70 17.55 11.21
N VAL A 328 8.80 16.38 10.57
CA VAL A 328 8.39 15.09 11.15
C VAL A 328 9.29 14.72 12.35
N LEU A 329 10.60 14.94 12.24
CA LEU A 329 11.54 14.71 13.35
C LEU A 329 11.27 15.64 14.54
N LEU A 330 10.92 16.91 14.29
CA LEU A 330 10.52 17.86 15.32
C LEU A 330 9.20 17.46 15.98
N LEU A 331 8.23 16.94 15.21
CA LEU A 331 6.96 16.42 15.75
C LEU A 331 7.20 15.18 16.64
N ALA A 332 8.08 14.26 16.21
CA ALA A 332 8.46 13.09 16.99
C ALA A 332 9.22 13.49 18.28
N LEU A 333 10.17 14.44 18.20
CA LEU A 333 10.90 14.93 19.37
C LEU A 333 10.01 15.69 20.37
N VAL A 334 9.03 16.45 19.87
CA VAL A 334 8.02 17.10 20.72
C VAL A 334 7.10 16.06 21.37
N GLY A 335 6.71 15.00 20.64
CA GLY A 335 5.97 13.86 21.19
C GLY A 335 6.73 13.17 22.33
N VAL A 336 8.01 12.84 22.11
CA VAL A 336 8.89 12.20 23.10
C VAL A 336 9.18 13.10 24.31
N TRP A 337 9.30 14.42 24.12
CA TRP A 337 9.47 15.37 25.23
C TRP A 337 8.20 15.50 26.09
N ILE A 338 7.02 15.38 25.48
CA ILE A 338 5.75 15.40 26.20
C ILE A 338 5.58 14.12 27.03
N THR A 339 5.97 12.95 26.51
CA THR A 339 5.83 11.67 27.24
C THR A 339 6.85 11.50 28.35
N ARG A 340 8.12 11.89 28.14
CA ARG A 340 9.18 11.79 29.18
C ARG A 340 8.96 12.68 30.40
N LYS A 341 8.10 13.69 30.32
CA LYS A 341 7.83 14.62 31.42
C LYS A 341 6.61 14.23 32.26
N ASP A 342 5.96 13.13 31.91
CA ASP A 342 4.89 12.52 32.70
C ASP A 342 5.42 11.42 33.65
N ASP A 343 6.71 11.05 33.54
CA ASP A 343 7.41 10.06 34.39
C ASP A 343 8.30 10.68 35.51
N ASP A 344 8.39 12.02 35.60
CA ASP A 344 9.04 12.79 36.68
C ASP A 344 8.01 13.69 37.40
#